data_AF-D1JIT2-F1
#
_entry.id   AF-D1JIT2-F1
#
_cell.length_a   1.000
_cell.length_b   1.000
_cell.length_c   1.000
_cell.angle_alpha   90.00
_cell.angle_beta   90.00
_cell.angle_gamma   90.00
#
_symmetry.space_group_name_H-M   'P 1'
#
loop_
_entity.id
_entity.type
_entity.pdbx_description
1 polymer ?
#
loop_
_entity_poly.entity_id
_entity_poly.type
_entity_poly.pdbx_seq_one_letter_code
_entity_poly.pdbx_strand_id
1 'polypeptide(L)'
;MKAVFSGSSISQGHADLHIFLQERIPPGLSAVETIDLIHGQGGLAVAPHPFSYLCPCLGKKIEELSLDGVEVLNAAHRDPYVNILAQMETGWCFARTGGSDAHTSKMLGDAFTEFSGKSADELYRAIIRKETNPGGGPAPLRHWIFWTMDVAHGVFKMLILPFRGGRCSQNDPLGMVYQMRRRNKVIAIGGCIAFMVTPLPFVCGMVGEGWIRWKGHRKWQEVSSERIIEE
;
A
#
# COMPACT_ATOMS: atom_id res chain seq x y z
N MET A 1 18.90 -0.43 -11.52
CA MET A 1 18.78 -0.77 -10.08
C MET A 1 17.31 -1.04 -9.76
N LYS A 2 16.98 -1.71 -8.65
CA LYS A 2 15.59 -1.93 -8.22
C LYS A 2 15.24 -0.92 -7.12
N ALA A 3 14.23 -0.07 -7.33
CA ALA A 3 13.71 0.80 -6.29
C ALA A 3 12.48 0.15 -5.64
N VAL A 4 12.46 0.06 -4.31
CA VAL A 4 11.32 -0.43 -3.54
C VAL A 4 10.64 0.76 -2.86
N PHE A 5 9.39 1.04 -3.22
CA PHE A 5 8.60 2.08 -2.56
C PHE A 5 8.07 1.54 -1.24
N SER A 6 8.48 2.17 -0.15
CA SER A 6 7.83 2.06 1.15
C SER A 6 7.04 3.36 1.34
N GLY A 7 5.75 3.33 1.01
CA GLY A 7 4.82 4.38 1.43
C GLY A 7 4.53 4.20 2.92
N SER A 8 4.70 5.25 3.72
CA SER A 8 4.22 5.24 5.11
C SER A 8 2.74 5.63 5.09
N SER A 9 1.85 4.65 4.94
CA SER A 9 0.40 4.88 4.88
C SER A 9 -0.13 5.40 6.21
N ILE A 10 -0.27 6.73 6.35
CA ILE A 10 -1.05 7.33 7.43
C ILE A 10 -2.34 7.87 6.82
N SER A 11 -3.35 7.01 6.90
CA SER A 11 -4.72 7.23 6.43
C SER A 11 -5.32 8.56 6.95
N GLN A 12 -5.59 9.48 6.03
CA GLN A 12 -6.88 10.15 5.81
C GLN A 12 -6.77 11.05 4.56
N GLY A 13 -7.42 10.64 3.47
CA GLY A 13 -7.66 11.47 2.28
C GLY A 13 -7.26 10.82 0.96
N HIS A 14 -5.98 10.55 0.76
CA HIS A 14 -5.45 10.02 -0.51
C HIS A 14 -4.35 9.01 -0.20
N ALA A 15 -4.35 7.86 -0.88
CA ALA A 15 -3.23 6.94 -0.85
C ALA A 15 -1.94 7.70 -1.25
N ASP A 16 -0.79 7.40 -0.63
CA ASP A 16 0.41 8.24 -0.71
C ASP A 16 0.88 8.50 -2.15
N LEU A 17 0.66 9.73 -2.61
CA LEU A 17 0.90 10.18 -3.98
C LEU A 17 2.34 10.61 -4.28
N HIS A 18 3.32 10.43 -3.40
CA HIS A 18 4.52 11.28 -3.42
C HIS A 18 5.85 10.56 -3.19
N ILE A 19 6.88 11.06 -3.87
CA ILE A 19 8.29 10.72 -3.66
C ILE A 19 9.17 11.97 -3.73
N PHE A 20 10.35 11.92 -3.09
CA PHE A 20 11.32 13.03 -3.02
C PHE A 20 10.82 14.28 -2.29
N LEU A 21 10.04 14.12 -1.21
CA LEU A 21 9.63 15.24 -0.36
C LEU A 21 10.71 15.66 0.64
N GLN A 22 10.74 16.97 0.94
CA GLN A 22 11.56 17.54 2.02
C GLN A 22 10.75 17.66 3.32
N GLU A 23 9.46 17.99 3.18
CA GLU A 23 8.52 18.14 4.28
C GLU A 23 7.25 17.33 4.04
N ARG A 24 6.66 16.84 5.14
CA ARG A 24 5.43 16.04 5.09
C ARG A 24 4.25 16.89 4.59
N ILE A 25 3.49 16.36 3.64
CA ILE A 25 2.22 16.96 3.21
C ILE A 25 1.15 16.76 4.30
N PRO A 26 0.40 17.81 4.69
CA PRO A 26 -0.71 17.68 5.63
C PRO A 26 -1.80 16.71 5.11
N PRO A 27 -2.40 15.87 5.98
CA PRO A 27 -3.51 15.01 5.58
C PRO A 27 -4.81 15.82 5.36
N GLY A 28 -5.78 15.23 4.66
CA GLY A 28 -7.12 15.81 4.47
C GLY A 28 -7.24 16.88 3.38
N LEU A 29 -6.19 17.09 2.57
CA LEU A 29 -6.22 17.95 1.38
C LEU A 29 -6.88 17.24 0.20
N SER A 30 -7.30 18.00 -0.81
CA SER A 30 -7.71 17.43 -2.09
C SER A 30 -6.50 16.88 -2.86
N ALA A 31 -6.77 16.04 -3.87
CA ALA A 31 -5.72 15.49 -4.73
C ALA A 31 -4.93 16.60 -5.46
N VAL A 32 -5.60 17.63 -5.96
CA VAL A 32 -4.97 18.75 -6.66
C VAL A 32 -4.05 19.54 -5.74
N GLU A 33 -4.55 19.95 -4.56
CA GLU A 33 -3.73 20.67 -3.56
C GLU A 33 -2.54 19.84 -3.10
N THR A 34 -2.74 18.53 -2.95
CA THR A 34 -1.66 17.59 -2.59
C THR A 34 -0.58 17.57 -3.67
N ILE A 35 -0.96 17.47 -4.95
CA ILE A 35 -0.03 17.48 -6.09
C ILE A 35 0.72 18.80 -6.16
N ASP A 36 0.03 19.94 -6.04
CA ASP A 36 0.66 21.26 -6.08
C ASP A 36 1.70 21.44 -4.97
N LEU A 37 1.43 20.95 -3.76
CA LEU A 37 2.39 20.99 -2.66
C LEU A 37 3.58 20.03 -2.86
N ILE A 38 3.36 18.87 -3.49
CA ILE A 38 4.43 17.94 -3.86
C ILE A 38 5.37 18.63 -4.87
N HIS A 39 4.81 19.17 -5.94
CA HIS A 39 5.56 19.87 -6.99
C HIS A 39 6.24 21.14 -6.49
N GLY A 40 5.59 21.88 -5.57
CA GLY A 40 6.17 23.06 -4.93
C GLY A 40 7.44 22.78 -4.13
N GLN A 41 7.63 21.54 -3.68
CA GLN A 41 8.87 21.07 -3.03
C GLN A 41 9.90 20.47 -4.02
N GLY A 42 9.59 20.41 -5.31
CA GLY A 42 10.37 19.67 -6.30
C GLY A 42 10.24 18.15 -6.15
N GLY A 43 9.19 17.66 -5.49
CA GLY A 43 8.86 16.24 -5.44
C GLY A 43 8.11 15.78 -6.69
N LEU A 44 7.88 14.48 -6.79
CA LEU A 44 7.09 13.88 -7.89
C LEU A 44 5.80 13.27 -7.36
N ALA A 45 4.71 13.52 -8.07
CA ALA A 45 3.39 12.98 -7.78
C ALA A 45 3.16 11.66 -8.55
N VAL A 46 3.22 10.53 -7.85
CA VAL A 46 2.97 9.19 -8.40
C VAL A 46 1.72 8.60 -7.77
N ALA A 47 0.70 8.30 -8.56
CA ALA A 47 -0.54 7.70 -8.06
C ALA A 47 -0.31 6.23 -7.63
N PRO A 48 -0.48 5.89 -6.34
CA PRO A 48 -0.34 4.52 -5.87
C PRO A 48 -1.57 3.69 -6.27
N HIS A 49 -1.33 2.45 -6.72
CA HIS A 49 -2.32 1.43 -7.06
C HIS A 49 -3.73 1.99 -7.37
N PRO A 50 -3.92 2.69 -8.50
CA PRO A 50 -5.03 3.63 -8.70
C PRO A 50 -6.42 2.97 -8.69
N PHE A 51 -6.50 1.65 -8.85
CA PHE A 51 -7.75 0.88 -8.85
C PHE A 51 -7.90 -0.02 -7.61
N SER A 52 -7.20 0.28 -6.52
CA SER A 52 -7.28 -0.49 -5.27
C SER A 52 -8.72 -0.64 -4.75
N TYR A 53 -9.10 -1.85 -4.38
CA TYR A 53 -10.31 -2.13 -3.58
C TYR A 53 -9.99 -2.34 -2.10
N LEU A 54 -8.73 -2.17 -1.70
CA LEU A 54 -8.25 -2.32 -0.32
C LEU A 54 -8.25 -0.98 0.43
N CYS A 55 -8.12 0.13 -0.28
CA CYS A 55 -8.08 1.48 0.27
C CYS A 55 -8.70 2.50 -0.72
N PRO A 56 -8.98 3.74 -0.28
CA PRO A 56 -9.31 4.83 -1.19
C PRO A 56 -8.21 5.04 -2.24
N CYS A 57 -8.61 5.29 -3.48
CA CYS A 57 -7.71 5.45 -4.62
C CYS A 57 -8.28 6.45 -5.64
N LEU A 58 -7.46 6.87 -6.62
CA LEU A 58 -7.86 7.88 -7.59
C LEU A 58 -8.76 7.34 -8.71
N GLY A 59 -8.66 6.05 -9.05
CA GLY A 59 -9.38 5.46 -10.17
C GLY A 59 -9.02 6.14 -11.49
N LYS A 60 -10.02 6.34 -12.36
CA LYS A 60 -9.85 7.03 -13.65
C LYS A 60 -9.43 8.50 -13.53
N LYS A 61 -9.59 9.13 -12.36
CA LYS A 61 -9.19 10.54 -12.14
C LYS A 61 -7.69 10.77 -12.33
N ILE A 62 -6.88 9.72 -12.41
CA ILE A 62 -5.46 9.85 -12.76
C ILE A 62 -5.24 10.59 -14.09
N GLU A 63 -6.17 10.52 -15.04
CA GLU A 63 -6.06 11.21 -16.32
C GLU A 63 -6.35 12.71 -16.25
N GLU A 64 -7.09 13.14 -15.21
CA GLU A 64 -7.49 14.54 -14.99
C GLU A 64 -6.47 15.31 -14.14
N LEU A 65 -5.50 14.61 -13.56
CA LEU A 65 -4.56 15.15 -12.57
C LEU A 65 -3.16 15.30 -13.17
N SER A 66 -2.43 16.32 -12.73
CA SER A 66 -1.04 16.60 -13.11
C SER A 66 -0.05 15.65 -12.42
N LEU A 67 -0.21 14.35 -12.64
CA LEU A 67 0.66 13.31 -12.08
C LEU A 67 1.91 13.08 -12.94
N ASP A 68 3.03 12.76 -12.31
CA ASP A 68 4.28 12.37 -12.96
C ASP A 68 4.30 10.88 -13.30
N GLY A 69 3.62 10.06 -12.50
CA GLY A 69 3.61 8.61 -12.66
C GLY A 69 2.43 7.91 -12.04
N VAL A 70 2.34 6.61 -12.31
CA VAL A 70 1.32 5.71 -11.78
C VAL A 70 1.98 4.40 -11.36
N GLU A 71 1.62 3.89 -10.19
CA GLU A 71 1.97 2.55 -9.74
C GLU A 71 1.05 1.53 -10.41
N VAL A 72 1.53 0.98 -11.52
CA VAL A 72 0.78 0.02 -12.35
C VAL A 72 0.97 -1.43 -11.90
N LEU A 73 1.90 -1.67 -10.97
CA LEU A 73 2.15 -2.98 -10.39
C LEU A 73 2.40 -2.84 -8.89
N ASN A 74 1.40 -3.20 -8.11
CA ASN A 74 1.53 -3.25 -6.66
C ASN A 74 1.48 -4.71 -6.18
N ALA A 75 2.49 -5.14 -5.43
CA ALA A 75 2.58 -6.54 -4.98
C ALA A 75 1.52 -6.90 -3.94
N ALA A 76 1.00 -5.93 -3.19
CA ALA A 76 -0.04 -6.18 -2.22
C ALA A 76 -1.38 -6.57 -2.87
N HIS A 77 -1.62 -6.09 -4.09
CA HIS A 77 -2.73 -6.57 -4.92
C HIS A 77 -2.40 -7.93 -5.55
N ARG A 78 -2.80 -8.99 -4.85
CA ARG A 78 -2.47 -10.37 -5.23
C ARG A 78 -3.29 -10.93 -6.38
N ASP A 79 -4.51 -10.43 -6.56
CA ASP A 79 -5.33 -10.77 -7.70
C ASP A 79 -4.76 -10.14 -8.98
N PRO A 80 -5.04 -10.72 -10.15
CA PRO A 80 -4.55 -10.16 -11.40
C PRO A 80 -5.29 -8.88 -11.83
N TYR A 81 -6.49 -8.62 -11.30
CA TYR A 81 -7.42 -7.68 -11.92
C TYR A 81 -6.93 -6.23 -11.83
N VAL A 82 -6.70 -5.71 -10.63
CA VAL A 82 -6.43 -4.28 -10.45
C VAL A 82 -5.06 -3.84 -10.98
N ASN A 83 -4.07 -4.73 -10.96
CA ASN A 83 -2.77 -4.48 -11.60
C ASN A 83 -2.91 -4.46 -13.13
N ILE A 84 -3.70 -5.36 -13.72
CA ILE A 84 -3.97 -5.33 -15.16
C ILE A 84 -4.76 -4.07 -15.53
N LEU A 85 -5.78 -3.68 -14.76
CA LEU A 85 -6.51 -2.42 -14.96
C LEU A 85 -5.56 -1.23 -14.94
N ALA A 86 -4.71 -1.14 -13.90
CA ALA A 86 -3.74 -0.05 -13.82
C ALA A 86 -2.82 -0.02 -15.04
N GLN A 87 -2.41 -1.16 -15.57
CA GLN A 87 -1.62 -1.21 -16.80
C GLN A 87 -2.39 -0.83 -18.08
N MET A 88 -3.69 -1.12 -18.14
CA MET A 88 -4.54 -0.82 -19.31
C MET A 88 -5.00 0.64 -19.35
N GLU A 89 -5.35 1.20 -18.20
CA GLU A 89 -5.86 2.58 -18.08
C GLU A 89 -4.72 3.61 -17.94
N THR A 90 -3.48 3.18 -17.72
CA THR A 90 -2.36 4.14 -17.63
C THR A 90 -1.86 4.51 -19.02
N GLY A 91 -2.12 5.75 -19.41
CA GLY A 91 -1.60 6.34 -20.65
C GLY A 91 -0.07 6.46 -20.68
N TRP A 92 0.46 6.63 -21.90
CA TRP A 92 1.90 6.73 -22.18
C TRP A 92 2.54 8.02 -21.62
N CYS A 93 1.69 8.96 -21.21
CA CYS A 93 2.10 10.22 -20.60
C CYS A 93 2.58 10.08 -19.15
N PHE A 94 2.37 8.94 -18.50
CA PHE A 94 2.79 8.71 -17.11
C PHE A 94 4.02 7.80 -17.04
N ALA A 95 4.90 8.05 -16.07
CA ALA A 95 5.91 7.08 -15.68
C ALA A 95 5.24 5.85 -15.06
N ARG A 96 5.57 4.66 -15.55
CA ARG A 96 5.02 3.41 -15.02
C ARG A 96 5.93 2.88 -13.93
N THR A 97 5.38 2.71 -12.74
CA THR A 97 6.13 2.29 -11.54
C THR A 97 5.54 1.01 -10.94
N GLY A 98 6.35 0.30 -10.14
CA GLY A 98 5.89 -0.81 -9.34
C GLY A 98 6.43 -0.76 -7.90
N GLY A 99 5.63 -1.19 -6.94
CA GLY A 99 5.95 -1.12 -5.52
C GLY A 99 5.49 -2.35 -4.76
N SER A 100 6.26 -2.75 -3.75
CA SER A 100 5.95 -3.94 -2.98
C SER A 100 4.83 -3.73 -1.96
N ASP A 101 4.63 -2.48 -1.53
CA ASP A 101 3.76 -2.13 -0.38
C ASP A 101 4.01 -3.07 0.81
N ALA A 102 5.29 -3.13 1.19
CA ALA A 102 5.80 -4.16 2.08
C ALA A 102 5.44 -3.86 3.53
N HIS A 103 4.56 -4.68 4.10
CA HIS A 103 4.17 -4.60 5.51
C HIS A 103 5.00 -5.53 6.44
N THR A 104 5.82 -6.40 5.83
CA THR A 104 6.85 -7.19 6.51
C THR A 104 8.10 -7.24 5.64
N SER A 105 9.26 -7.46 6.25
CA SER A 105 10.54 -7.62 5.55
C SER A 105 10.51 -8.68 4.43
N LYS A 106 9.64 -9.69 4.55
CA LYS A 106 9.48 -10.74 3.54
C LYS A 106 8.84 -10.25 2.24
N MET A 107 8.07 -9.17 2.29
CA MET A 107 7.41 -8.58 1.11
C MET A 107 8.32 -7.64 0.33
N LEU A 108 9.47 -7.26 0.91
CA LEU A 108 10.37 -6.29 0.30
C LEU A 108 10.86 -6.77 -1.08
N GLY A 109 10.55 -5.99 -2.11
CA GLY A 109 10.96 -6.29 -3.48
C GLY A 109 10.13 -7.36 -4.19
N ASP A 110 8.98 -7.76 -3.66
CA ASP A 110 8.01 -8.60 -4.40
C ASP A 110 7.58 -7.89 -5.70
N ALA A 111 7.42 -6.56 -5.66
CA ALA A 111 7.41 -5.68 -6.83
C ALA A 111 8.30 -4.46 -6.60
N PHE A 112 8.78 -3.87 -7.70
CA PHE A 112 9.76 -2.78 -7.71
C PHE A 112 9.72 -2.01 -9.04
N THR A 113 10.33 -0.83 -9.07
CA THR A 113 10.58 -0.10 -10.32
C THR A 113 12.00 -0.35 -10.81
N GLU A 114 12.10 -0.73 -12.08
CA GLU A 114 13.33 -0.81 -12.86
C GLU A 114 13.62 0.51 -13.55
N PHE A 115 14.88 0.93 -13.48
CA PHE A 115 15.40 2.11 -14.16
C PHE A 115 16.91 1.98 -14.42
N SER A 116 17.38 2.74 -15.42
CA SER A 116 18.80 2.90 -15.72
C SER A 116 19.43 3.89 -14.75
N GLY A 117 20.26 3.38 -13.84
CA GLY A 117 20.91 4.20 -12.81
C GLY A 117 21.12 3.43 -11.52
N LYS A 118 21.76 4.11 -10.56
CA LYS A 118 22.09 3.63 -9.21
C LYS A 118 21.86 4.65 -8.09
N SER A 119 21.45 5.87 -8.42
CA SER A 119 21.22 6.95 -7.46
C SER A 119 19.76 7.40 -7.44
N ALA A 120 19.39 8.09 -6.36
CA ALA A 120 18.06 8.68 -6.20
C ALA A 120 17.79 9.74 -7.28
N ASP A 121 18.79 10.55 -7.64
CA ASP A 121 18.68 11.57 -8.71
C ASP A 121 18.50 10.97 -10.09
N GLU A 122 19.07 9.79 -10.35
CA GLU A 122 18.83 9.06 -11.60
C GLU A 122 17.43 8.46 -11.63
N LEU A 123 16.91 7.97 -10.50
CA LEU A 123 15.51 7.53 -10.41
C LEU A 123 14.55 8.71 -10.64
N TYR A 124 14.80 9.86 -10.01
CA TYR A 124 14.02 11.08 -10.22
C TYR A 124 13.95 11.44 -11.71
N ARG A 125 15.12 11.49 -12.38
CA ARG A 125 15.20 11.79 -13.81
C ARG A 125 14.54 10.72 -14.67
N ALA A 126 14.65 9.44 -14.31
CA ALA A 126 13.99 8.35 -15.03
C ALA A 126 12.47 8.47 -14.97
N ILE A 127 11.90 8.86 -13.82
CA ILE A 127 10.46 9.08 -13.67
C ILE A 127 10.02 10.28 -14.53
N ILE A 128 10.70 11.42 -14.44
CA ILE A 128 10.40 12.59 -15.29
C ILE A 128 10.46 12.24 -16.79
N ARG A 129 11.44 11.44 -17.20
CA ARG A 129 11.62 10.99 -18.60
C ARG A 129 10.72 9.82 -18.99
N LYS A 130 9.99 9.23 -18.03
CA LYS A 130 9.13 8.06 -18.22
C LYS A 130 9.92 6.83 -18.69
N GLU A 131 11.18 6.76 -18.28
CA GLU A 131 12.15 5.70 -18.57
C GLU A 131 12.17 4.65 -17.43
N THR A 132 11.00 4.32 -16.90
CA THR A 132 10.82 3.36 -15.81
C THR A 132 9.93 2.21 -16.25
N ASN A 133 10.23 1.01 -15.75
CA ASN A 133 9.38 -0.16 -15.94
C ASN A 133 9.00 -0.79 -14.60
N PRO A 134 7.75 -1.26 -14.42
CA PRO A 134 7.39 -2.08 -13.30
C PRO A 134 8.03 -3.48 -13.42
N GLY A 135 8.57 -4.00 -12.32
CA GLY A 135 9.14 -5.34 -12.24
C GLY A 135 8.67 -6.10 -11.00
N GLY A 136 8.81 -7.42 -11.03
CA GLY A 136 8.34 -8.32 -9.97
C GLY A 136 6.91 -8.82 -10.21
N GLY A 137 6.15 -9.03 -9.15
CA GLY A 137 4.77 -9.53 -9.22
C GLY A 137 4.04 -9.54 -7.88
N PRO A 138 2.83 -10.11 -7.85
CA PRO A 138 2.05 -10.32 -6.64
C PRO A 138 2.86 -10.95 -5.49
N ALA A 139 2.76 -10.37 -4.30
CA ALA A 139 3.34 -10.94 -3.10
C ALA A 139 2.77 -12.36 -2.88
N PRO A 140 3.59 -13.40 -2.66
CA PRO A 140 3.11 -14.73 -2.33
C PRO A 140 2.22 -14.76 -1.08
N LEU A 141 1.20 -15.64 -1.03
CA LEU A 141 0.30 -15.76 0.14
C LEU A 141 1.07 -15.94 1.47
N ARG A 142 2.16 -16.71 1.44
CA ARG A 142 3.02 -16.92 2.62
C ARG A 142 3.58 -15.60 3.20
N HIS A 143 3.83 -14.59 2.38
CA HIS A 143 4.34 -13.29 2.86
C HIS A 143 3.25 -12.52 3.62
N TRP A 144 2.00 -12.61 3.17
CA TRP A 144 0.84 -12.07 3.90
C TRP A 144 0.59 -12.81 5.20
N ILE A 145 0.73 -14.14 5.20
CA ILE A 145 0.65 -14.94 6.43
C ILE A 145 1.74 -14.48 7.41
N PHE A 146 2.99 -14.32 6.95
CA PHE A 146 4.06 -13.78 7.81
C PHE A 146 3.73 -12.39 8.36
N TRP A 147 3.18 -11.48 7.56
CA TRP A 147 2.73 -10.18 8.07
C TRP A 147 1.67 -10.32 9.16
N THR A 148 0.62 -11.12 8.96
CA THR A 148 -0.41 -11.31 9.99
C THR A 148 0.14 -11.94 11.28
N MET A 149 1.14 -12.83 11.14
CA MET A 149 1.85 -13.41 12.28
C MET A 149 2.73 -12.37 12.98
N ASP A 150 3.43 -11.51 12.24
CA ASP A 150 4.24 -10.41 12.79
C ASP A 150 3.35 -9.43 13.57
N VAL A 151 2.15 -9.11 13.06
CA VAL A 151 1.15 -8.29 13.76
C VAL A 151 0.70 -8.96 15.06
N ALA A 152 0.30 -10.24 15.01
CA ALA A 152 -0.12 -10.98 16.20
C ALA A 152 1.00 -11.06 17.26
N HIS A 153 2.23 -11.29 16.83
CA HIS A 153 3.41 -11.31 17.68
C HIS A 153 3.73 -9.93 18.28
N GLY A 154 3.58 -8.85 17.49
CA GLY A 154 3.73 -7.48 17.97
C GLY A 154 2.72 -7.13 19.06
N VAL A 155 1.44 -7.44 18.83
CA VAL A 155 0.37 -7.26 19.82
C VAL A 155 0.63 -8.10 21.08
N PHE A 156 1.00 -9.37 20.91
CA PHE A 156 1.37 -10.24 22.03
C PHE A 156 2.49 -9.63 22.88
N LYS A 157 3.57 -9.15 22.26
CA LYS A 157 4.67 -8.47 22.96
C LYS A 157 4.22 -7.26 23.75
N MET A 158 3.36 -6.42 23.17
CA MET A 158 2.82 -5.24 23.85
C MET A 158 1.93 -5.59 25.05
N LEU A 159 1.24 -6.73 25.01
CA LEU A 159 0.37 -7.17 26.10
C LEU A 159 1.17 -7.71 27.31
N ILE A 160 2.34 -8.31 27.07
CA ILE A 160 3.18 -8.90 28.14
C ILE A 160 4.21 -7.91 28.71
N LEU A 161 4.65 -6.92 27.93
CA LEU A 161 5.66 -5.95 28.37
C LEU A 161 4.99 -4.78 29.15
N PRO A 162 5.65 -4.27 30.21
CA PRO A 162 5.15 -3.09 30.90
C PRO A 162 5.20 -1.86 29.99
N PHE A 163 4.14 -1.04 30.02
CA PHE A 163 4.11 0.22 29.28
C PHE A 163 5.22 1.15 29.79
N ARG A 164 6.15 1.55 28.92
CA ARG A 164 7.32 2.37 29.28
C ARG A 164 7.09 3.88 29.20
N GLY A 165 5.84 4.33 29.04
CA GLY A 165 5.51 5.75 28.95
C GLY A 165 5.81 6.32 27.56
N GLY A 166 4.86 7.08 27.03
CA GLY A 166 4.92 7.75 25.73
C GLY A 166 3.60 8.49 25.48
N ARG A 167 3.62 9.60 24.72
CA ARG A 167 2.38 10.31 24.36
C ARG A 167 1.56 9.45 23.40
N CYS A 168 0.51 8.80 23.91
CA CYS A 168 -0.50 8.18 23.05
C CYS A 168 -1.49 9.28 22.62
N SER A 169 -1.65 9.46 21.30
CA SER A 169 -2.71 10.30 20.74
C SER A 169 -4.09 9.77 21.15
N GLN A 170 -5.11 10.64 21.19
CA GLN A 170 -6.49 10.27 21.57
C GLN A 170 -7.08 9.13 20.73
N ASN A 171 -6.55 8.88 19.52
CA ASN A 171 -6.94 7.81 18.62
C ASN A 171 -5.80 6.83 18.29
N ASP A 172 -4.79 6.72 19.16
CA ASP A 172 -3.68 5.78 18.95
C ASP A 172 -4.13 4.33 19.23
N PRO A 173 -4.19 3.44 18.21
CA PRO A 173 -4.56 2.05 18.41
C PRO A 173 -3.62 1.32 19.37
N LEU A 174 -2.34 1.72 19.43
CA LEU A 174 -1.34 1.14 20.33
C LEU A 174 -1.62 1.56 21.79
N GLY A 175 -2.04 2.81 22.01
CA GLY A 175 -2.50 3.30 23.30
C GLY A 175 -3.69 2.52 23.86
N MET A 176 -4.63 2.12 23.00
CA MET A 176 -5.79 1.32 23.41
C MET A 176 -5.39 -0.06 23.96
N VAL A 177 -4.35 -0.69 23.40
CA VAL A 177 -3.81 -1.97 23.88
C VAL A 177 -3.27 -1.83 25.31
N TYR A 178 -2.57 -0.73 25.61
CA TYR A 178 -2.00 -0.50 26.94
C TYR A 178 -3.07 -0.26 28.01
N GLN A 179 -4.13 0.47 27.67
CA GLN A 179 -5.24 0.80 28.57
C GLN A 179 -6.23 -0.36 28.80
N MET A 180 -6.02 -1.49 28.14
CA MET A 180 -6.90 -2.65 28.20
C MET A 180 -7.01 -3.22 29.64
N ARG A 181 -8.24 -3.55 30.07
CA ARG A 181 -8.48 -4.21 31.37
C ARG A 181 -7.73 -5.54 31.46
N ARG A 182 -7.24 -5.91 32.66
CA ARG A 182 -6.45 -7.15 32.87
C ARG A 182 -7.11 -8.40 32.28
N ARG A 183 -8.42 -8.60 32.49
CA ARG A 183 -9.17 -9.73 31.92
C ARG A 183 -9.15 -9.76 30.39
N ASN A 184 -9.27 -8.59 29.75
CA ASN A 184 -9.25 -8.47 28.30
C ASN A 184 -7.83 -8.73 27.76
N LYS A 185 -6.78 -8.32 28.50
CA LYS A 185 -5.39 -8.65 28.14
C LYS A 185 -5.15 -10.16 28.14
N VAL A 186 -5.65 -10.88 29.17
CA VAL A 186 -5.53 -12.35 29.23
C VAL A 186 -6.23 -13.02 28.03
N ILE A 187 -7.45 -12.58 27.69
CA ILE A 187 -8.18 -13.08 26.53
C ILE A 187 -7.40 -12.80 25.23
N ALA A 188 -6.91 -11.57 25.06
CA ALA A 188 -6.15 -11.18 23.87
C ALA A 188 -4.82 -11.96 23.74
N ILE A 189 -4.12 -12.22 24.85
CA ILE A 189 -2.93 -13.07 24.88
C ILE A 189 -3.27 -14.49 24.41
N GLY A 190 -4.33 -15.08 24.97
CA GLY A 190 -4.79 -16.41 24.55
C GLY A 190 -5.13 -16.46 23.06
N GLY A 191 -5.81 -15.43 22.54
CA GLY A 191 -6.12 -15.31 21.12
C GLY A 191 -4.88 -15.20 20.23
N CYS A 192 -3.88 -14.40 20.62
CA CYS A 192 -2.63 -14.28 19.88
C CYS A 192 -1.86 -15.62 19.84
N ILE A 193 -1.77 -16.32 20.98
CA ILE A 193 -1.14 -17.65 21.05
C ILE A 193 -1.88 -18.62 20.13
N ALA A 194 -3.21 -18.73 20.27
CA ALA A 194 -4.03 -19.63 19.47
C ALA A 194 -3.87 -19.36 17.97
N PHE A 195 -3.85 -18.08 17.56
CA PHE A 195 -3.61 -17.70 16.17
C PHE A 195 -2.21 -18.12 15.69
N MET A 196 -1.15 -17.90 16.47
CA MET A 196 0.22 -18.18 16.03
C MET A 196 0.61 -19.66 16.04
N VAL A 197 0.09 -20.46 16.99
CA VAL A 197 0.52 -21.87 17.17
C VAL A 197 -0.31 -22.89 16.41
N THR A 198 -1.46 -22.47 15.87
CA THR A 198 -2.35 -23.35 15.11
C THR A 198 -2.23 -23.08 13.61
N PRO A 199 -2.76 -23.97 12.74
CA PRO A 199 -2.85 -23.72 11.30
C PRO A 199 -3.80 -22.56 10.91
N LEU A 200 -4.40 -21.87 11.87
CA LEU A 200 -5.41 -20.83 11.63
C LEU A 200 -4.97 -19.72 10.68
N PRO A 201 -3.72 -19.18 10.72
CA PRO A 201 -3.28 -18.15 9.78
C PRO A 201 -3.30 -18.64 8.32
N PHE A 202 -2.99 -19.92 8.10
CA PHE A 202 -3.06 -20.53 6.77
C PHE A 202 -4.49 -20.66 6.29
N VAL A 203 -5.40 -21.14 7.15
CA VAL A 203 -6.83 -21.26 6.83
C VAL A 203 -7.43 -19.88 6.52
N CYS A 204 -7.19 -18.90 7.39
CA CYS A 204 -7.63 -17.52 7.18
C CYS A 204 -7.04 -16.92 5.90
N GLY A 205 -5.76 -17.17 5.61
CA GLY A 205 -5.10 -16.71 4.38
C GLY A 205 -5.74 -17.29 3.11
N MET A 206 -6.05 -18.59 3.08
CA MET A 206 -6.71 -19.23 1.94
C MET A 206 -8.14 -18.72 1.72
N VAL A 207 -8.91 -18.54 2.78
CA VAL A 207 -10.27 -17.96 2.68
C VAL A 207 -10.19 -16.50 2.22
N GLY A 208 -9.26 -15.73 2.78
CA GLY A 208 -8.99 -14.35 2.39
C GLY A 208 -8.63 -14.21 0.92
N GLU A 209 -7.88 -15.16 0.35
CA GLU A 209 -7.52 -15.17 -1.06
C GLU A 209 -8.74 -15.22 -1.98
N GLY A 210 -9.70 -16.11 -1.68
CA GLY A 210 -10.95 -16.18 -2.46
C GLY A 210 -11.73 -14.87 -2.42
N TRP A 211 -11.79 -14.24 -1.24
CA TRP A 211 -12.47 -12.97 -1.04
C TRP A 211 -11.81 -11.80 -1.79
N ILE A 212 -10.48 -11.73 -1.76
CA ILE A 212 -9.68 -10.71 -2.46
C ILE A 212 -9.87 -10.84 -3.98
N ARG A 213 -9.83 -12.07 -4.53
CA ARG A 213 -10.10 -12.30 -5.96
C ARG A 213 -11.51 -11.89 -6.36
N TRP A 214 -12.50 -12.16 -5.51
CA TRP A 214 -13.88 -11.71 -5.75
C TRP A 214 -13.99 -10.17 -5.76
N LYS A 215 -13.36 -9.47 -4.81
CA LYS A 215 -13.32 -8.00 -4.79
C LYS A 215 -12.63 -7.43 -6.02
N GLY A 216 -11.49 -7.98 -6.41
CA GLY A 216 -10.77 -7.58 -7.62
C GLY A 216 -11.62 -7.76 -8.88
N HIS A 217 -12.32 -8.89 -9.00
CA HIS A 217 -13.22 -9.13 -10.13
C HIS A 217 -14.39 -8.14 -10.17
N ARG A 218 -14.98 -7.78 -9.02
CA ARG A 218 -16.02 -6.76 -8.96
C ARG A 218 -15.52 -5.38 -9.39
N LYS A 219 -14.32 -4.99 -8.93
CA LYS A 219 -13.70 -3.73 -9.33
C LYS A 219 -13.38 -3.72 -10.84
N TRP A 220 -12.95 -4.85 -11.40
CA TRP A 220 -12.80 -5.02 -12.85
C TRP A 220 -14.10 -4.76 -13.61
N GLN A 221 -15.20 -5.37 -13.18
CA GLN A 221 -16.50 -5.18 -13.82
C GLN A 221 -16.97 -3.73 -13.75
N GLU A 222 -16.80 -3.08 -12.61
CA GLU A 222 -17.13 -1.66 -12.39
C GLU A 222 -16.41 -0.77 -13.40
N VAL A 223 -15.07 -0.82 -13.44
CA VAL A 223 -14.26 0.03 -14.33
C VAL A 223 -14.47 -0.31 -15.80
N SER A 224 -14.58 -1.60 -16.14
CA SER A 224 -14.80 -2.03 -17.53
C SER A 224 -16.16 -1.60 -18.07
N SER A 225 -17.19 -1.56 -17.21
CA SER A 225 -18.53 -1.13 -17.62
C SER A 225 -18.59 0.37 -17.88
N GLU A 226 -17.85 1.18 -17.10
CA GLU A 226 -17.71 2.61 -17.36
C GLU A 226 -17.05 2.88 -18.70
N ARG A 227 -16.03 2.08 -19.10
CA ARG A 227 -15.39 2.20 -20.41
C ARG A 227 -16.36 1.99 -21.57
N ILE A 228 -17.25 0.98 -21.49
CA ILE A 228 -18.25 0.70 -22.54
C ILE A 228 -19.25 1.86 -22.71
N ILE A 229 -19.47 2.66 -21.67
CA ILE A 229 -20.39 3.80 -21.70
C ILE A 229 -19.72 5.06 -22.30
N GLU A 230 -18.39 5.14 -22.23
CA GLU A 230 -17.59 6.26 -22.74
C GLU A 230 -17.21 6.12 -24.23
N GLU A 231 -17.27 4.90 -24.79
CA GLU A 231 -17.06 4.59 -26.22
C GLU A 231 -18.34 4.74 -27.06
#